data_AF-A0A4Q5RY30-F1
#
_entry.id   AF-A0A4Q5RY30-F1
#
_cell.length_a   1.000
_cell.length_b   1.000
_cell.length_c   1.000
_cell.angle_alpha   90.00
_cell.angle_beta   90.00
_cell.angle_gamma   90.00
#
_symmetry.space_group_name_H-M   'P 1'
#
loop_
_entity.id
_entity.type
_entity.pdbx_description
1 polymer ?
#
loop_
_entity_poly.entity_id
_entity_poly.type
_entity_poly.pdbx_seq_one_letter_code
_entity_poly.pdbx_strand_id
1 'polypeptide(L)'
;MKNLLCVCLISISAISVNSQSLPSLKVGPDNRSLVTEKNKAFFWLGDTGWELFHRLTKQEADTYLKTRAAQGFTVIQAVVLAELDGLHTPNAEDQVPFIDGDPDKPNEAYFKHVDWVISKAASYGLYIALLPTWGDKLYKDKWGKGPEIFDEATASSYGSWIGKRYKDTKNIVWVIGGDRTPRNETDVSVWRAMATAINRSAGGNHKTLMTFHPQPSQTSSSSPWFHKEPWMDFNMLQTGHCRDVDVWNKVQGDYTLLPVKPVLNGEPIYEAHPVCFNASEFGYSDAYDVRKAAYLSVFAGSFGFTYGCHAVWQFYAPGRDPVNGPLKPWNESLQLTGANQLRYLRQLMTEFPIIGLTPDQSVIDDPRDSTERIQAIRGKNFLLVYTAAGKSFKLNMGKITGSSLNGYWYDPRTGSRQQLPAVSNKDQQEFTPPSEGKDNDWVLVLRS
;
A
#
# COMPACT_ATOMS: atom_id res chain seq x y z
N MET A 1 36.93 37.05 45.62
CA MET A 1 36.53 37.22 44.21
C MET A 1 37.33 36.27 43.34
N LYS A 2 36.69 35.22 42.81
CA LYS A 2 37.08 34.48 41.58
C LYS A 2 36.02 33.40 41.37
N ASN A 3 34.99 33.72 40.58
CA ASN A 3 33.99 32.77 40.12
C ASN A 3 34.63 31.93 39.02
N LEU A 4 34.70 30.61 39.20
CA LEU A 4 35.06 29.66 38.16
C LEU A 4 33.77 29.27 37.42
N LEU A 5 33.60 29.80 36.21
CA LEU A 5 32.54 29.36 35.29
C LEU A 5 32.95 28.02 34.68
N CYS A 6 32.19 26.96 34.97
CA CYS A 6 32.34 25.67 34.30
C CYS A 6 31.46 25.70 33.04
N VAL A 7 32.08 25.82 31.86
CA VAL A 7 31.38 25.79 30.58
C VAL A 7 31.28 24.33 30.13
N CYS A 8 30.09 23.74 30.24
CA CYS A 8 29.78 22.46 29.60
C CYS A 8 29.60 22.69 28.09
N LEU A 9 30.59 22.28 27.30
CA LEU A 9 30.46 22.16 25.85
C LEU A 9 29.56 20.96 25.53
N ILE A 10 28.32 21.23 25.11
CA ILE A 10 27.43 20.23 24.53
C ILE A 10 27.87 20.02 23.08
N SER A 11 28.56 18.91 22.83
CA SER A 11 28.92 18.45 21.49
C SER A 11 27.63 18.02 20.77
N ILE A 12 27.09 18.88 19.92
CA ILE A 12 26.03 18.50 18.98
C ILE A 12 26.70 17.65 17.90
N SER A 13 26.67 16.33 18.07
CA SER A 13 27.01 15.40 17.00
C SER A 13 25.96 15.56 15.90
N ALA A 14 26.31 16.28 14.83
CA ALA A 14 25.54 16.29 13.61
C ALA A 14 25.42 14.84 13.13
N ILE A 15 24.20 14.29 13.17
CA ILE A 15 23.89 13.04 12.50
C ILE A 15 24.01 13.34 11.01
N SER A 16 25.15 12.99 10.44
CA SER A 16 25.33 12.96 8.99
C SER A 16 24.27 12.00 8.45
N VAL A 17 23.21 12.56 7.85
CA VAL A 17 22.27 11.80 7.02
C VAL A 17 23.07 11.37 5.80
N ASN A 18 23.77 10.25 5.94
CA ASN A 18 24.42 9.63 4.82
C ASN A 18 23.29 9.26 3.86
N SER A 19 23.29 9.86 2.67
CA SER A 19 22.35 9.57 1.57
C SER A 19 22.61 8.15 1.05
N GLN A 20 22.39 7.16 1.92
CA GLN A 20 22.53 5.77 1.56
C GLN A 20 21.33 5.41 0.70
N SER A 21 21.61 5.03 -0.54
CA SER A 21 20.59 4.55 -1.46
C SER A 21 19.77 3.44 -0.80
N LEU A 22 18.44 3.52 -0.92
CA LEU A 22 17.56 2.48 -0.42
C LEU A 22 17.95 1.14 -1.04
N PRO A 23 17.96 0.05 -0.27
CA PRO A 23 18.27 -1.27 -0.81
C PRO A 23 17.18 -1.70 -1.78
N SER A 24 17.52 -2.46 -2.82
CA SER A 24 16.50 -3.06 -3.70
C SER A 24 15.62 -4.03 -2.90
N LEU A 25 14.36 -4.18 -3.29
CA LEU A 25 13.41 -5.13 -2.70
C LEU A 25 13.31 -6.39 -3.57
N LYS A 26 12.97 -7.52 -2.92
CA LYS A 26 12.70 -8.80 -3.59
C LYS A 26 11.67 -9.60 -2.77
N VAL A 27 11.07 -10.61 -3.41
CA VAL A 27 10.24 -11.61 -2.71
C VAL A 27 11.09 -12.35 -1.67
N GLY A 28 10.52 -12.52 -0.48
CA GLY A 28 11.15 -13.20 0.66
C GLY A 28 11.22 -14.72 0.48
N PRO A 29 12.01 -15.41 1.33
CA PRO A 29 12.20 -16.86 1.23
C PRO A 29 10.93 -17.68 1.52
N ASP A 30 9.91 -17.08 2.14
CA ASP A 30 8.60 -17.69 2.37
C ASP A 30 7.65 -17.57 1.17
N ASN A 31 8.07 -16.86 0.11
CA ASN A 31 7.24 -16.46 -1.04
C ASN A 31 5.95 -15.72 -0.65
N ARG A 32 5.89 -15.14 0.55
CA ARG A 32 4.71 -14.46 1.10
C ARG A 32 4.99 -13.06 1.57
N SER A 33 6.26 -12.74 1.83
CA SER A 33 6.71 -11.45 2.32
C SER A 33 7.63 -10.75 1.32
N LEU A 34 7.92 -9.46 1.54
CA LEU A 34 9.02 -8.77 0.89
C LEU A 34 10.22 -8.62 1.83
N VAL A 35 11.42 -8.65 1.24
CA VAL A 35 12.67 -8.39 1.93
C VAL A 35 13.55 -7.46 1.11
N THR A 36 14.49 -6.79 1.77
CA THR A 36 15.57 -6.04 1.10
C THR A 36 16.57 -7.01 0.45
N GLU A 37 17.46 -6.49 -0.41
CA GLU A 37 18.57 -7.25 -1.02
C GLU A 37 19.44 -7.96 0.04
N LYS A 38 19.48 -7.41 1.27
CA LYS A 38 20.17 -7.95 2.45
C LYS A 38 19.28 -8.84 3.35
N ASN A 39 18.14 -9.31 2.86
CA ASN A 39 17.18 -10.19 3.55
C ASN A 39 16.53 -9.59 4.82
N LYS A 40 16.61 -8.27 5.06
CA LYS A 40 15.80 -7.61 6.10
C LYS A 40 14.34 -7.57 5.67
N ALA A 41 13.42 -8.01 6.53
CA ALA A 41 11.98 -7.95 6.29
C ALA A 41 11.51 -6.52 5.97
N PHE A 42 10.60 -6.41 5.01
CA PHE A 42 10.02 -5.15 4.57
C PHE A 42 8.49 -5.24 4.69
N PHE A 43 7.91 -4.45 5.59
CA PHE A 43 6.47 -4.28 5.69
C PHE A 43 6.04 -3.14 4.78
N TRP A 44 5.19 -3.44 3.80
CA TRP A 44 4.64 -2.43 2.91
C TRP A 44 3.55 -1.63 3.61
N LEU A 45 3.84 -0.38 3.97
CA LEU A 45 2.81 0.59 4.31
C LEU A 45 2.79 1.67 3.22
N GLY A 46 1.86 1.52 2.28
CA GLY A 46 1.70 2.39 1.13
C GLY A 46 0.81 3.59 1.41
N ASP A 47 1.04 4.71 0.72
CA ASP A 47 0.07 5.80 0.53
C ASP A 47 -0.20 5.98 -0.97
N THR A 48 -1.41 6.43 -1.30
CA THR A 48 -1.84 6.69 -2.68
C THR A 48 -1.71 8.17 -3.04
N GLY A 49 -0.81 8.48 -3.98
CA GLY A 49 -0.68 9.78 -4.61
C GLY A 49 -0.70 9.64 -6.13
N TRP A 50 -1.83 9.20 -6.71
CA TRP A 50 -1.94 8.89 -8.14
C TRP A 50 -1.45 10.01 -9.04
N GLU A 51 -1.88 11.24 -8.75
CA GLU A 51 -1.57 12.42 -9.56
C GLU A 51 -0.25 13.12 -9.16
N LEU A 52 0.66 12.44 -8.45
CA LEU A 52 1.84 13.06 -7.83
C LEU A 52 2.74 13.76 -8.85
N PHE A 53 3.08 13.08 -9.94
CA PHE A 53 3.96 13.63 -10.98
C PHE A 53 3.28 14.66 -11.88
N HIS A 54 1.95 14.69 -11.85
CA HIS A 54 1.14 15.56 -12.71
C HIS A 54 0.78 16.85 -11.97
N ARG A 55 0.24 16.76 -10.75
CA ARG A 55 -0.39 17.90 -10.07
C ARG A 55 0.47 18.60 -9.03
N LEU A 56 1.60 18.04 -8.61
CA LEU A 56 2.43 18.68 -7.59
C LEU A 56 3.67 19.34 -8.17
N THR A 57 3.91 20.58 -7.75
CA THR A 57 5.23 21.21 -7.89
C THR A 57 6.27 20.46 -7.05
N LYS A 58 7.56 20.71 -7.30
CA LYS A 58 8.63 20.14 -6.45
C LYS A 58 8.46 20.45 -4.96
N GLN A 59 8.05 21.67 -4.60
CA GLN A 59 7.87 22.05 -3.20
C GLN A 59 6.70 21.33 -2.53
N GLU A 60 5.60 21.15 -3.26
CA GLU A 60 4.44 20.40 -2.76
C GLU A 60 4.76 18.91 -2.63
N ALA A 61 5.44 18.34 -3.62
CA ALA A 61 5.91 16.95 -3.59
C ALA A 61 6.88 16.71 -2.41
N ASP A 62 7.79 17.65 -2.13
CA ASP A 62 8.65 17.58 -0.92
C ASP A 62 7.81 17.55 0.36
N THR A 63 6.83 18.44 0.49
CA THR A 63 5.95 18.53 1.66
C THR A 63 5.15 17.24 1.86
N TYR A 64 4.58 16.72 0.78
CA TYR A 64 3.83 15.46 0.77
C TYR A 64 4.72 14.28 1.20
N LEU A 65 5.85 14.06 0.53
CA LEU A 65 6.76 12.94 0.80
C LEU A 65 7.33 13.01 2.21
N LYS A 66 7.75 14.19 2.67
CA LYS A 66 8.24 14.39 4.04
C LYS A 66 7.18 14.06 5.09
N THR A 67 5.94 14.46 4.83
CA THR A 67 4.81 14.16 5.73
C THR A 67 4.54 12.67 5.80
N ARG A 68 4.49 11.98 4.65
CA ARG A 68 4.29 10.52 4.61
C ARG A 68 5.40 9.74 5.29
N ALA A 69 6.66 10.15 5.08
CA ALA A 69 7.79 9.57 5.81
C ALA A 69 7.67 9.77 7.33
N ALA A 70 7.28 10.96 7.79
CA ALA A 70 7.06 11.23 9.21
C ALA A 70 5.89 10.43 9.83
N GLN A 71 4.89 10.10 9.01
CA GLN A 71 3.77 9.21 9.37
C GLN A 71 4.14 7.73 9.31
N GLY A 72 5.35 7.38 8.86
CA GLY A 72 5.86 6.01 8.87
C GLY A 72 5.49 5.17 7.65
N PHE A 73 4.91 5.77 6.60
CA PHE A 73 4.76 5.15 5.29
C PHE A 73 6.12 4.76 4.72
N THR A 74 6.13 3.71 3.91
CA THR A 74 7.35 3.16 3.29
C THR A 74 7.29 3.17 1.77
N VAL A 75 6.08 3.23 1.20
CA VAL A 75 5.85 3.23 -0.25
C VAL A 75 4.84 4.30 -0.63
N ILE A 76 5.04 4.94 -1.77
CA ILE A 76 4.09 5.86 -2.39
C ILE A 76 3.70 5.29 -3.75
N GLN A 77 2.40 5.08 -4.00
CA GLN A 77 1.91 4.69 -5.32
C GLN A 77 1.62 5.94 -6.14
N ALA A 78 2.18 6.02 -7.36
CA ALA A 78 2.09 7.20 -8.22
C ALA A 78 2.14 6.82 -9.70
N VAL A 79 1.44 7.59 -10.53
CA VAL A 79 1.22 7.28 -11.95
C VAL A 79 1.96 8.27 -12.84
N VAL A 80 2.81 7.76 -13.73
CA VAL A 80 3.52 8.59 -14.70
C VAL A 80 2.55 9.19 -15.71
N LEU A 81 1.86 8.37 -16.51
CA LEU A 81 0.81 8.89 -17.41
C LEU A 81 -0.53 8.92 -16.67
N ALA A 82 -0.81 10.06 -16.05
CA ALA A 82 -1.91 10.24 -15.11
C ALA A 82 -3.32 10.21 -15.76
N GLU A 83 -4.34 9.90 -14.95
CA GLU A 83 -5.72 9.71 -15.41
C GLU A 83 -6.38 11.04 -15.80
N LEU A 84 -6.13 12.10 -15.01
CA LEU A 84 -6.85 13.37 -15.09
C LEU A 84 -6.35 14.27 -16.24
N ASP A 85 -6.49 13.76 -17.47
CA ASP A 85 -6.02 14.37 -18.73
C ASP A 85 -4.49 14.58 -18.80
N GLY A 86 -3.72 13.73 -18.11
CA GLY A 86 -2.26 13.88 -17.98
C GLY A 86 -1.43 13.73 -19.26
N LEU A 87 -2.05 13.49 -20.43
CA LEU A 87 -1.36 13.52 -21.72
C LEU A 87 -1.38 14.91 -22.38
N HIS A 88 -2.40 15.72 -22.07
CA HIS A 88 -2.61 17.01 -22.73
C HIS A 88 -2.57 18.19 -21.76
N THR A 89 -3.01 17.97 -20.53
CA THR A 89 -2.83 18.94 -19.45
C THR A 89 -1.37 18.85 -18.96
N PRO A 90 -0.63 19.97 -18.95
CA PRO A 90 0.73 19.97 -18.43
C PRO A 90 0.78 19.67 -16.94
N ASN A 91 1.89 19.09 -16.49
CA ASN A 91 2.18 18.97 -15.08
C ASN A 91 2.44 20.35 -14.43
N ALA A 92 2.65 20.35 -13.12
CA ALA A 92 2.94 21.57 -12.36
C ALA A 92 4.27 22.28 -12.74
N GLU A 93 5.06 21.72 -13.65
CA GLU A 93 6.27 22.34 -14.23
C GLU A 93 6.06 22.72 -15.71
N ASP A 94 4.79 22.82 -16.14
CA ASP A 94 4.34 23.19 -17.49
C ASP A 94 4.81 22.21 -18.59
N GLN A 95 4.96 20.92 -18.27
CA GLN A 95 5.38 19.88 -19.23
C GLN A 95 4.31 18.82 -19.45
N VAL A 96 4.16 18.36 -20.69
CA VAL A 96 3.40 17.15 -21.05
C VAL A 96 4.36 15.96 -21.24
N PRO A 97 3.91 14.69 -21.07
CA PRO A 97 4.82 13.53 -21.08
C PRO A 97 5.39 13.21 -22.45
N PHE A 98 4.71 13.59 -23.54
CA PHE A 98 5.10 13.26 -24.92
C PHE A 98 5.16 14.50 -25.80
N ILE A 99 6.16 14.55 -26.68
CA ILE A 99 6.25 15.59 -27.73
C ILE A 99 5.19 15.26 -28.79
N ASP A 100 4.35 16.24 -29.12
CA ASP A 100 3.23 16.11 -30.08
C ASP A 100 2.26 14.96 -29.76
N GLY A 101 2.19 14.50 -28.50
CA GLY A 101 1.35 13.39 -28.07
C GLY A 101 1.81 12.00 -28.52
N ASP A 102 3.05 11.88 -29.05
CA ASP A 102 3.62 10.66 -29.59
C ASP A 102 4.31 9.82 -28.48
N PRO A 103 3.81 8.62 -28.12
CA PRO A 103 4.40 7.79 -27.06
C PRO A 103 5.85 7.35 -27.34
N ASP A 104 6.30 7.37 -28.60
CA ASP A 104 7.68 7.08 -28.98
C ASP A 104 8.62 8.29 -28.81
N LYS A 105 8.07 9.46 -28.45
CA LYS A 105 8.83 10.69 -28.19
C LYS A 105 8.60 11.25 -26.77
N PRO A 106 9.05 10.55 -25.71
CA PRO A 106 9.06 11.06 -24.34
C PRO A 106 9.71 12.45 -24.22
N ASN A 107 9.02 13.36 -23.52
CA ASN A 107 9.52 14.71 -23.23
C ASN A 107 10.48 14.70 -22.04
N GLU A 108 11.77 14.90 -22.28
CA GLU A 108 12.81 14.88 -21.25
C GLU A 108 12.55 15.86 -20.09
N ALA A 109 11.93 17.02 -20.34
CA ALA A 109 11.65 17.99 -19.27
C ALA A 109 10.59 17.47 -18.29
N TYR A 110 9.55 16.79 -18.79
CA TYR A 110 8.55 16.11 -17.97
C TYR A 110 9.21 15.03 -17.10
N PHE A 111 10.01 14.17 -17.72
CA PHE A 111 10.62 13.05 -17.01
C PHE A 111 11.72 13.47 -16.02
N LYS A 112 12.38 14.62 -16.21
CA LYS A 112 13.24 15.22 -15.17
C LYS A 112 12.49 15.58 -13.89
N HIS A 113 11.22 15.96 -13.99
CA HIS A 113 10.38 16.16 -12.81
C HIS A 113 10.09 14.81 -12.13
N VAL A 114 9.74 13.78 -12.90
CA VAL A 114 9.54 12.41 -12.39
C VAL A 114 10.81 11.89 -11.67
N ASP A 115 11.98 12.03 -12.29
CA ASP A 115 13.28 11.66 -11.70
C ASP A 115 13.53 12.36 -10.36
N TRP A 116 13.22 13.67 -10.31
CA TRP A 116 13.41 14.49 -9.13
C TRP A 116 12.52 13.98 -7.99
N VAL A 117 11.25 13.71 -8.26
CA VAL A 117 10.29 13.21 -7.25
C VAL A 117 10.72 11.83 -6.74
N ILE A 118 11.12 10.91 -7.63
CA ILE A 118 11.60 9.57 -7.24
C ILE A 118 12.86 9.67 -6.36
N SER A 119 13.81 10.51 -6.75
CA SER A 119 15.03 10.75 -5.97
C SER A 119 14.73 11.40 -4.63
N LYS A 120 13.76 12.31 -4.61
CA LYS A 120 13.33 12.99 -3.38
C LYS A 120 12.66 12.03 -2.41
N ALA A 121 11.83 11.11 -2.90
CA ALA A 121 11.25 10.04 -2.10
C ALA A 121 12.34 9.15 -1.48
N ALA A 122 13.37 8.78 -2.25
CA ALA A 122 14.51 8.03 -1.74
C ALA A 122 15.21 8.73 -0.56
N SER A 123 15.37 10.06 -0.64
CA SER A 123 15.98 10.86 0.43
C SER A 123 15.21 10.84 1.76
N TYR A 124 13.91 10.50 1.69
CA TYR A 124 13.04 10.31 2.86
C TYR A 124 12.84 8.83 3.24
N GLY A 125 13.55 7.91 2.59
CA GLY A 125 13.41 6.48 2.85
C GLY A 125 12.14 5.85 2.27
N LEU A 126 11.54 6.49 1.26
CA LEU A 126 10.33 6.04 0.58
C LEU A 126 10.67 5.36 -0.77
N TYR A 127 10.01 4.23 -1.01
CA TYR A 127 9.93 3.61 -2.33
C TYR A 127 8.78 4.24 -3.13
N ILE A 128 8.91 4.25 -4.45
CA ILE A 128 7.84 4.59 -5.38
C ILE A 128 7.32 3.30 -6.01
N ALA A 129 6.06 2.98 -5.76
CA ALA A 129 5.32 2.02 -6.56
C ALA A 129 4.88 2.72 -7.85
N LEU A 130 5.69 2.59 -8.88
CA LEU A 130 5.62 3.38 -10.11
C LEU A 130 4.70 2.70 -11.11
N LEU A 131 3.57 3.34 -11.42
CA LEU A 131 2.73 2.95 -12.54
C LEU A 131 3.23 3.65 -13.81
N PRO A 132 3.67 2.92 -14.85
CA PRO A 132 4.11 3.54 -16.09
C PRO A 132 3.00 4.36 -16.78
N THR A 133 1.75 3.96 -16.58
CA THR A 133 0.56 4.61 -17.13
C THR A 133 -0.66 4.23 -16.32
N TRP A 134 -1.71 5.04 -16.34
CA TRP A 134 -3.04 4.59 -15.94
C TRP A 134 -3.67 3.71 -17.03
N GLY A 135 -4.69 2.94 -16.66
CA GLY A 135 -5.36 2.00 -17.58
C GLY A 135 -6.20 2.68 -18.64
N ASP A 136 -6.62 3.93 -18.45
CA ASP A 136 -7.43 4.68 -19.43
C ASP A 136 -6.68 4.97 -20.73
N LYS A 137 -5.36 4.74 -20.77
CA LYS A 137 -4.51 4.83 -21.96
C LYS A 137 -4.49 3.56 -22.80
N LEU A 138 -5.12 2.49 -22.33
CA LEU A 138 -5.39 1.27 -23.09
C LEU A 138 -6.90 1.01 -23.21
N TYR A 139 -7.62 1.20 -22.11
CA TYR A 139 -9.05 1.03 -22.04
C TYR A 139 -9.68 2.14 -21.20
N LYS A 140 -10.30 3.12 -21.86
CA LYS A 140 -10.95 4.23 -21.15
C LYS A 140 -12.09 3.72 -20.25
N ASP A 141 -12.92 2.79 -20.72
CA ASP A 141 -14.17 2.39 -20.04
C ASP A 141 -15.12 3.60 -19.86
N LYS A 142 -16.00 3.57 -18.84
CA LYS A 142 -16.98 4.61 -18.53
C LYS A 142 -16.40 5.84 -17.80
N TRP A 143 -15.18 5.76 -17.27
CA TRP A 143 -14.47 6.86 -16.59
C TRP A 143 -13.08 7.07 -17.17
N GLY A 144 -12.28 7.98 -16.62
CA GLY A 144 -11.01 8.38 -17.24
C GLY A 144 -11.20 9.26 -18.49
N LYS A 145 -10.13 9.93 -18.92
CA LYS A 145 -10.19 10.87 -20.05
C LYS A 145 -9.73 10.23 -21.36
N GLY A 146 -8.86 9.23 -21.29
CA GLY A 146 -8.12 8.69 -22.43
C GLY A 146 -7.01 9.67 -22.87
N PRO A 147 -6.66 9.70 -24.17
CA PRO A 147 -7.00 8.74 -25.23
C PRO A 147 -6.38 7.35 -24.99
N GLU A 148 -6.91 6.34 -25.69
CA GLU A 148 -6.27 5.03 -25.81
C GLU A 148 -5.10 5.16 -26.80
N ILE A 149 -3.86 5.00 -26.31
CA ILE A 149 -2.62 5.22 -27.06
C ILE A 149 -1.72 3.97 -27.10
N PHE A 150 -2.10 2.90 -26.38
CA PHE A 150 -1.31 1.69 -26.30
C PHE A 150 -1.93 0.53 -27.09
N ASP A 151 -1.09 -0.03 -27.93
CA ASP A 151 -1.16 -1.39 -28.48
C ASP A 151 0.11 -2.15 -28.06
N GLU A 152 0.32 -3.39 -28.54
CA GLU A 152 1.49 -4.18 -28.13
C GLU A 152 2.81 -3.52 -28.51
N ALA A 153 2.88 -2.88 -29.68
CA ALA A 153 4.11 -2.29 -30.21
C ALA A 153 4.51 -1.03 -29.42
N THR A 154 3.57 -0.11 -29.27
CA THR A 154 3.76 1.14 -28.52
C THR A 154 3.99 0.88 -27.03
N ALA A 155 3.28 -0.09 -26.43
CA ALA A 155 3.50 -0.49 -25.04
C ALA A 155 4.87 -1.11 -24.82
N SER A 156 5.36 -1.92 -25.76
CA SER A 156 6.72 -2.48 -25.73
C SER A 156 7.80 -1.39 -25.91
N SER A 157 7.59 -0.44 -26.83
CA SER A 157 8.50 0.69 -27.08
C SER A 157 8.63 1.57 -25.84
N TYR A 158 7.49 2.04 -25.31
CA TYR A 158 7.44 2.86 -24.10
C TYR A 158 7.99 2.10 -22.88
N GLY A 159 7.61 0.83 -22.71
CA GLY A 159 8.13 -0.03 -21.65
C GLY A 159 9.65 -0.19 -21.70
N SER A 160 10.22 -0.34 -22.90
CA SER A 160 11.68 -0.43 -23.09
C SER A 160 12.37 0.88 -22.72
N TRP A 161 11.80 2.01 -23.16
CA TRP A 161 12.35 3.33 -22.87
C TRP A 161 12.36 3.64 -21.37
N ILE A 162 11.22 3.45 -20.69
CA ILE A 162 11.10 3.78 -19.26
C ILE A 162 11.91 2.80 -18.39
N GLY A 163 11.93 1.51 -18.75
CA GLY A 163 12.77 0.52 -18.09
C GLY A 163 14.25 0.86 -18.21
N LYS A 164 14.72 1.32 -19.37
CA LYS A 164 16.10 1.77 -19.57
C LYS A 164 16.42 3.03 -18.77
N ARG A 165 15.48 3.99 -18.67
CA ARG A 165 15.67 5.23 -17.88
C ARG A 165 15.93 4.91 -16.40
N TYR A 166 15.15 3.99 -15.84
CA TYR A 166 15.18 3.72 -14.39
C TYR A 166 15.94 2.45 -13.98
N LYS A 167 16.69 1.81 -14.89
CA LYS A 167 17.40 0.53 -14.64
C LYS A 167 18.34 0.50 -13.43
N ASP A 168 18.84 1.68 -13.01
CA ASP A 168 19.78 1.84 -11.88
C ASP A 168 19.11 2.47 -10.65
N THR A 169 17.79 2.71 -10.70
CA THR A 169 17.02 3.33 -9.60
C THR A 169 16.48 2.25 -8.67
N LYS A 170 17.01 2.18 -7.44
CA LYS A 170 16.71 1.09 -6.50
C LYS A 170 15.38 1.23 -5.75
N ASN A 171 14.83 2.43 -5.63
CA ASN A 171 13.63 2.69 -4.85
C ASN A 171 12.34 2.63 -5.68
N ILE A 172 12.33 1.86 -6.77
CA ILE A 172 11.14 1.63 -7.60
C ILE A 172 10.64 0.20 -7.41
N VAL A 173 9.32 0.07 -7.26
CA VAL A 173 8.56 -1.16 -7.48
C VAL A 173 7.64 -0.90 -8.67
N TRP A 174 7.66 -1.77 -9.67
CA TRP A 174 6.87 -1.56 -10.90
C TRP A 174 5.44 -2.03 -10.69
N VAL A 175 4.47 -1.21 -11.06
CA VAL A 175 3.05 -1.55 -10.99
C VAL A 175 2.45 -1.39 -12.38
N ILE A 176 2.19 -2.49 -13.07
CA ILE A 176 1.55 -2.49 -14.39
C ILE A 176 0.04 -2.30 -14.23
N GLY A 177 -0.69 -1.97 -15.29
CA GLY A 177 -2.14 -1.74 -15.20
C GLY A 177 -2.48 -0.39 -14.59
N GLY A 178 -3.63 -0.30 -13.92
CA GLY A 178 -4.16 0.94 -13.35
C GLY A 178 -5.68 1.02 -13.51
N ASP A 179 -6.41 0.54 -12.52
CA ASP A 179 -7.88 0.61 -12.39
C ASP A 179 -8.67 0.18 -13.65
N ARG A 180 -8.11 -0.73 -14.47
CA ARG A 180 -8.80 -1.32 -15.63
C ARG A 180 -8.52 -2.82 -15.70
N THR A 181 -9.58 -3.62 -15.73
CA THR A 181 -9.48 -5.04 -16.01
C THR A 181 -9.32 -5.26 -17.53
N PRO A 182 -8.42 -6.16 -17.96
CA PRO A 182 -8.34 -6.58 -19.35
C PRO A 182 -9.69 -7.07 -19.88
N ARG A 183 -10.15 -6.53 -21.01
CA ARG A 183 -11.42 -6.92 -21.65
C ARG A 183 -11.32 -8.31 -22.31
N ASN A 184 -10.14 -8.64 -22.81
CA ASN A 184 -9.85 -9.85 -23.59
C ASN A 184 -8.33 -10.10 -23.63
N GLU A 185 -7.90 -11.13 -24.37
CA GLU A 185 -6.47 -11.48 -24.49
C GLU A 185 -5.62 -10.39 -25.17
N THR A 186 -6.22 -9.52 -26.00
CA THR A 186 -5.48 -8.39 -26.60
C THR A 186 -5.06 -7.38 -25.53
N ASP A 187 -5.93 -7.03 -24.58
CA ASP A 187 -5.52 -6.14 -23.49
C ASP A 187 -4.45 -6.82 -22.60
N VAL A 188 -4.57 -8.13 -22.38
CA VAL A 188 -3.57 -8.93 -21.66
C VAL A 188 -2.22 -8.89 -22.38
N SER A 189 -2.19 -9.04 -23.71
CA SER A 189 -0.96 -9.00 -24.50
C SER A 189 -0.29 -7.64 -24.47
N VAL A 190 -1.06 -6.54 -24.52
CA VAL A 190 -0.52 -5.17 -24.38
C VAL A 190 0.17 -4.97 -23.03
N TRP A 191 -0.48 -5.35 -21.91
CA TRP A 191 0.13 -5.25 -20.59
C TRP A 191 1.35 -6.15 -20.43
N ARG A 192 1.29 -7.38 -20.97
CA ARG A 192 2.43 -8.32 -21.01
C ARG A 192 3.60 -7.74 -21.79
N ALA A 193 3.33 -7.09 -22.93
CA ALA A 193 4.35 -6.46 -23.76
C ALA A 193 5.07 -5.33 -23.00
N MET A 194 4.31 -4.45 -22.33
CA MET A 194 4.87 -3.40 -21.48
C MET A 194 5.74 -3.95 -20.35
N ALA A 195 5.20 -4.91 -19.57
CA ALA A 195 5.87 -5.51 -18.43
C ALA A 195 7.19 -6.20 -18.84
N THR A 196 7.14 -6.99 -19.91
CA THR A 196 8.30 -7.70 -20.45
C THR A 196 9.37 -6.74 -20.95
N ALA A 197 8.97 -5.66 -21.62
CA ALA A 197 9.88 -4.65 -22.14
C ALA A 197 10.60 -3.88 -21.02
N ILE A 198 9.86 -3.48 -19.97
CA ILE A 198 10.42 -2.87 -18.75
C ILE A 198 11.41 -3.82 -18.10
N ASN A 199 10.99 -5.06 -17.85
CA ASN A 199 11.80 -6.08 -17.23
C ASN A 199 13.13 -6.27 -17.96
N ARG A 200 13.08 -6.53 -19.28
CA ARG A 200 14.27 -6.73 -20.11
C ARG A 200 15.19 -5.51 -20.09
N SER A 201 14.64 -4.32 -20.24
CA SER A 201 15.43 -3.08 -20.39
C SER A 201 16.02 -2.57 -19.07
N ALA A 202 15.39 -2.91 -17.93
CA ALA A 202 15.90 -2.65 -16.60
C ALA A 202 16.95 -3.68 -16.14
N GLY A 203 17.10 -4.80 -16.85
CA GLY A 203 18.12 -5.82 -16.58
C GLY A 203 17.59 -7.15 -16.00
N GLY A 204 16.28 -7.40 -16.08
CA GLY A 204 15.62 -8.66 -15.74
C GLY A 204 14.99 -8.71 -14.34
N ASN A 205 14.33 -9.83 -14.02
CA ASN A 205 13.49 -10.00 -12.82
C ASN A 205 14.16 -9.61 -11.50
N HIS A 206 15.47 -9.87 -11.35
CA HIS A 206 16.20 -9.54 -10.13
C HIS A 206 16.35 -8.03 -9.85
N LYS A 207 16.00 -7.17 -10.82
CA LYS A 207 16.00 -5.70 -10.71
C LYS A 207 14.61 -5.07 -10.76
N THR A 208 13.57 -5.84 -11.11
CA THR A 208 12.23 -5.29 -11.34
C THR A 208 11.20 -6.03 -10.50
N LEU A 209 11.18 -5.77 -9.19
CA LEU A 209 10.05 -6.21 -8.38
C LEU A 209 8.77 -5.60 -8.99
N MET A 210 7.83 -6.45 -9.43
CA MET A 210 6.71 -6.02 -10.27
C MET A 210 5.37 -6.66 -9.91
N THR A 211 4.30 -5.89 -10.06
CA THR A 211 2.91 -6.31 -9.86
C THR A 211 1.97 -5.71 -10.91
N PHE A 212 0.66 -5.92 -10.79
CA PHE A 212 -0.37 -5.31 -11.63
C PHE A 212 -1.52 -4.76 -10.79
N HIS A 213 -1.93 -3.52 -11.02
CA HIS A 213 -3.08 -2.89 -10.36
C HIS A 213 -4.38 -3.19 -11.10
N PRO A 214 -5.31 -3.99 -10.52
CA PRO A 214 -6.59 -4.34 -11.14
C PRO A 214 -7.63 -3.22 -10.99
N GLN A 215 -8.85 -3.50 -11.46
CA GLN A 215 -10.08 -2.76 -11.12
C GLN A 215 -10.93 -3.55 -10.09
N PRO A 216 -11.95 -2.98 -9.41
CA PRO A 216 -12.80 -3.76 -8.52
C PRO A 216 -13.65 -4.73 -9.35
N SER A 217 -13.63 -6.01 -8.96
CA SER A 217 -14.37 -7.08 -9.62
C SER A 217 -14.76 -8.18 -8.63
N GLN A 218 -15.31 -9.31 -9.11
CA GLN A 218 -15.63 -10.45 -8.24
C GLN A 218 -14.42 -10.90 -7.40
N THR A 219 -13.24 -11.04 -8.01
CA THR A 219 -11.98 -11.34 -7.30
C THR A 219 -11.30 -10.08 -6.80
N SER A 220 -11.49 -8.95 -7.49
CA SER A 220 -10.78 -7.68 -7.22
C SER A 220 -9.25 -7.81 -7.28
N SER A 221 -8.73 -8.78 -8.02
CA SER A 221 -7.33 -9.19 -8.02
C SER A 221 -6.70 -9.14 -9.41
N SER A 222 -5.39 -8.92 -9.49
CA SER A 222 -4.57 -9.17 -10.68
C SER A 222 -4.44 -10.65 -11.07
N SER A 223 -4.68 -11.55 -10.14
CA SER A 223 -4.40 -12.99 -10.28
C SER A 223 -5.15 -13.71 -11.42
N PRO A 224 -6.39 -13.35 -11.80
CA PRO A 224 -7.09 -14.01 -12.89
C PRO A 224 -6.36 -13.94 -14.23
N TRP A 225 -5.59 -12.88 -14.46
CA TRP A 225 -4.88 -12.64 -15.72
C TRP A 225 -3.40 -12.96 -15.63
N PHE A 226 -2.74 -12.54 -14.54
CA PHE A 226 -1.28 -12.43 -14.55
C PHE A 226 -0.58 -13.23 -13.45
N HIS A 227 -1.30 -14.04 -12.66
CA HIS A 227 -0.70 -14.79 -11.55
C HIS A 227 0.49 -15.67 -11.99
N LYS A 228 0.44 -16.24 -13.19
CA LYS A 228 1.48 -17.14 -13.72
C LYS A 228 2.50 -16.45 -14.62
N GLU A 229 2.40 -15.14 -14.81
CA GLU A 229 3.36 -14.41 -15.63
C GLU A 229 4.76 -14.41 -14.98
N PRO A 230 5.84 -14.64 -15.75
CA PRO A 230 7.20 -14.66 -15.21
C PRO A 230 7.69 -13.32 -14.66
N TRP A 231 7.13 -12.20 -15.13
CA TRP A 231 7.47 -10.86 -14.65
C TRP A 231 6.69 -10.48 -13.38
N MET A 232 5.63 -11.21 -13.02
CA MET A 232 4.78 -10.89 -11.88
C MET A 232 5.38 -11.46 -10.60
N ASP A 233 5.76 -10.62 -9.64
CA ASP A 233 6.36 -11.09 -8.38
C ASP A 233 5.34 -11.29 -7.27
N PHE A 234 4.29 -10.47 -7.23
CA PHE A 234 3.23 -10.54 -6.22
C PHE A 234 1.88 -10.06 -6.78
N ASN A 235 0.78 -10.59 -6.28
CA ASN A 235 -0.55 -10.14 -6.67
C ASN A 235 -0.94 -8.85 -5.94
N MET A 236 -1.72 -8.00 -6.59
CA MET A 236 -2.30 -6.81 -5.98
C MET A 236 -3.82 -6.82 -6.14
N LEU A 237 -4.50 -6.34 -5.10
CA LEU A 237 -5.95 -6.19 -5.02
C LEU A 237 -6.35 -4.72 -5.03
N GLN A 238 -7.54 -4.44 -5.54
CA GLN A 238 -8.26 -3.19 -5.30
C GLN A 238 -9.64 -3.51 -4.75
N THR A 239 -9.81 -3.41 -3.44
CA THR A 239 -11.05 -3.76 -2.75
C THR A 239 -11.96 -2.56 -2.47
N GLY A 240 -11.52 -1.33 -2.76
CA GLY A 240 -12.32 -0.10 -2.58
C GLY A 240 -13.50 0.01 -3.56
N HIS A 241 -14.46 0.92 -3.37
CA HIS A 241 -14.54 1.97 -2.32
C HIS A 241 -15.79 1.83 -1.44
N CYS A 242 -16.31 0.62 -1.30
CA CYS A 242 -17.45 0.29 -0.45
C CYS A 242 -17.01 -0.15 0.96
N ARG A 243 -17.89 0.05 1.94
CA ARG A 243 -17.73 -0.55 3.28
C ARG A 243 -17.96 -2.05 3.22
N ASP A 244 -17.39 -2.75 4.20
CA ASP A 244 -17.67 -4.16 4.49
C ASP A 244 -17.48 -5.11 3.31
N VAL A 245 -16.60 -4.72 2.38
CA VAL A 245 -16.10 -5.63 1.35
C VAL A 245 -15.38 -6.79 2.05
N ASP A 246 -15.63 -8.00 1.56
CA ASP A 246 -15.00 -9.24 2.02
C ASP A 246 -13.51 -9.30 1.63
N VAL A 247 -12.72 -8.43 2.25
CA VAL A 247 -11.29 -8.26 1.95
C VAL A 247 -10.48 -9.49 2.34
N TRP A 248 -10.88 -10.19 3.41
CA TRP A 248 -10.12 -11.35 3.90
C TRP A 248 -10.25 -12.55 2.96
N ASN A 249 -11.43 -12.83 2.39
CA ASN A 249 -11.55 -13.92 1.42
C ASN A 249 -10.91 -13.56 0.08
N LYS A 250 -10.93 -12.29 -0.34
CA LYS A 250 -10.19 -11.83 -1.53
C LYS A 250 -8.69 -12.03 -1.38
N VAL A 251 -8.12 -11.65 -0.22
CA VAL A 251 -6.71 -11.93 0.10
C VAL A 251 -6.43 -13.43 0.16
N GLN A 252 -7.28 -14.22 0.82
CA GLN A 252 -7.12 -15.68 0.91
C GLN A 252 -7.20 -16.36 -0.46
N GLY A 253 -8.04 -15.85 -1.36
CA GLY A 253 -8.15 -16.31 -2.74
C GLY A 253 -6.80 -16.32 -3.43
N ASP A 254 -6.05 -15.22 -3.35
CA ASP A 254 -4.71 -15.11 -3.93
C ASP A 254 -3.64 -15.83 -3.10
N TYR A 255 -3.75 -15.78 -1.78
CA TYR A 255 -2.79 -16.37 -0.84
C TYR A 255 -2.65 -17.90 -1.01
N THR A 256 -3.71 -18.56 -1.50
CA THR A 256 -3.77 -20.02 -1.69
C THR A 256 -3.40 -20.48 -3.10
N LEU A 257 -3.15 -19.56 -4.03
CA LEU A 257 -2.78 -19.90 -5.41
C LEU A 257 -1.37 -20.50 -5.50
N LEU A 258 -1.17 -21.26 -6.58
CA LEU A 258 0.12 -21.81 -6.97
C LEU A 258 0.55 -21.28 -8.35
N PRO A 259 1.85 -20.94 -8.54
CA PRO A 259 2.91 -20.93 -7.52
C PRO A 259 2.67 -19.88 -6.43
N VAL A 260 3.11 -20.16 -5.20
CA VAL A 260 2.91 -19.24 -4.07
C VAL A 260 3.55 -17.89 -4.39
N LYS A 261 2.77 -16.82 -4.25
CA LYS A 261 3.23 -15.42 -4.38
C LYS A 261 2.69 -14.58 -3.22
N PRO A 262 3.38 -13.49 -2.85
CA PRO A 262 2.83 -12.51 -1.93
C PRO A 262 1.55 -11.87 -2.50
N VAL A 263 0.70 -11.33 -1.63
CA VAL A 263 -0.51 -10.58 -1.98
C VAL A 263 -0.55 -9.26 -1.21
N LEU A 264 -1.03 -8.20 -1.85
CA LEU A 264 -1.18 -6.86 -1.28
C LEU A 264 -2.57 -6.31 -1.59
N ASN A 265 -3.25 -5.72 -0.61
CA ASN A 265 -4.37 -4.83 -0.89
C ASN A 265 -3.81 -3.43 -1.23
N GLY A 266 -3.74 -3.13 -2.53
CA GLY A 266 -3.09 -1.95 -3.10
C GLY A 266 -4.03 -0.74 -3.24
N GLU A 267 -5.34 -0.96 -3.23
CA GLU A 267 -6.33 0.12 -3.21
C GLU A 267 -7.61 -0.32 -2.47
N PRO A 268 -7.68 -0.08 -1.15
CA PRO A 268 -8.85 -0.33 -0.32
C PRO A 268 -9.83 0.85 -0.40
N ILE A 269 -10.84 0.86 0.48
CA ILE A 269 -11.61 2.08 0.76
C ILE A 269 -10.67 3.21 1.21
N TYR A 270 -10.79 4.38 0.58
CA TYR A 270 -10.01 5.56 0.96
C TYR A 270 -10.66 6.34 2.09
N GLU A 271 -9.89 7.04 2.94
CA GLU A 271 -10.44 7.93 3.96
C GLU A 271 -11.10 9.16 3.34
N ALA A 272 -12.23 9.60 3.90
CA ALA A 272 -13.04 10.72 3.44
C ALA A 272 -13.55 10.58 1.98
N HIS A 273 -13.66 9.35 1.48
CA HIS A 273 -14.22 9.05 0.16
C HIS A 273 -15.74 8.85 0.27
N PRO A 274 -16.54 9.32 -0.70
CA PRO A 274 -17.95 8.97 -0.75
C PRO A 274 -18.10 7.45 -0.83
N VAL A 275 -18.76 6.85 0.17
CA VAL A 275 -18.85 5.39 0.25
C VAL A 275 -19.67 4.86 -0.92
N CYS A 276 -19.12 3.87 -1.63
CA CYS A 276 -19.68 3.35 -2.88
C CYS A 276 -20.00 4.44 -3.92
N PHE A 277 -19.24 5.55 -3.92
CA PHE A 277 -19.45 6.70 -4.81
C PHE A 277 -20.82 7.40 -4.63
N ASN A 278 -21.51 7.18 -3.51
CA ASN A 278 -22.83 7.77 -3.21
C ASN A 278 -22.86 8.35 -1.79
N ALA A 279 -22.34 9.58 -1.64
CA ALA A 279 -22.27 10.27 -0.36
C ALA A 279 -23.64 10.59 0.25
N SER A 280 -24.65 10.85 -0.60
CA SER A 280 -26.00 11.20 -0.15
C SER A 280 -26.67 10.06 0.62
N GLU A 281 -26.36 8.81 0.26
CA GLU A 281 -26.96 7.63 0.89
C GLU A 281 -26.06 7.04 1.97
N PHE A 282 -24.76 6.92 1.70
CA PHE A 282 -23.83 6.16 2.55
C PHE A 282 -22.83 7.04 3.32
N GLY A 283 -22.86 8.35 3.10
CA GLY A 283 -21.90 9.29 3.68
C GLY A 283 -20.47 9.06 3.19
N TYR A 284 -19.53 9.45 4.03
CA TYR A 284 -18.09 9.35 3.76
C TYR A 284 -17.46 8.29 4.67
N SER A 285 -16.43 7.64 4.17
CA SER A 285 -15.58 6.73 4.94
C SER A 285 -14.72 7.48 5.95
N ASP A 286 -14.43 6.84 7.07
CA ASP A 286 -13.65 7.39 8.17
C ASP A 286 -12.39 6.55 8.48
N ALA A 287 -11.64 6.95 9.51
CA ALA A 287 -10.43 6.26 9.94
C ALA A 287 -10.70 4.81 10.37
N TYR A 288 -11.87 4.52 10.95
CA TYR A 288 -12.25 3.16 11.36
C TYR A 288 -12.46 2.26 10.14
N ASP A 289 -13.15 2.76 9.11
CA ASP A 289 -13.34 2.02 7.86
C ASP A 289 -11.99 1.59 7.24
N VAL A 290 -11.01 2.50 7.25
CA VAL A 290 -9.65 2.25 6.78
C VAL A 290 -8.89 1.26 7.66
N ARG A 291 -8.90 1.43 8.99
CA ARG A 291 -8.21 0.50 9.91
C ARG A 291 -8.77 -0.91 9.76
N LYS A 292 -10.09 -1.05 9.70
CA LYS A 292 -10.74 -2.35 9.48
C LYS A 292 -10.27 -3.02 8.20
N ALA A 293 -10.27 -2.31 7.07
CA ALA A 293 -9.75 -2.84 5.82
C ALA A 293 -8.26 -3.26 5.94
N ALA A 294 -7.45 -2.47 6.64
CA ALA A 294 -6.02 -2.70 6.81
C ALA A 294 -5.70 -3.95 7.63
N TYR A 295 -6.25 -4.04 8.84
CA TYR A 295 -5.99 -5.17 9.73
C TYR A 295 -6.61 -6.47 9.19
N LEU A 296 -7.81 -6.42 8.61
CA LEU A 296 -8.42 -7.61 7.99
C LEU A 296 -7.60 -8.10 6.78
N SER A 297 -7.05 -7.20 5.96
CA SER A 297 -6.21 -7.59 4.81
C SER A 297 -4.88 -8.22 5.26
N VAL A 298 -4.20 -7.61 6.24
CA VAL A 298 -2.91 -8.10 6.75
C VAL A 298 -3.06 -9.41 7.52
N PHE A 299 -4.07 -9.52 8.40
CA PHE A 299 -4.30 -10.75 9.17
C PHE A 299 -4.87 -11.88 8.29
N ALA A 300 -5.37 -11.55 7.09
CA ALA A 300 -5.69 -12.52 6.06
C ALA A 300 -4.47 -12.94 5.22
N GLY A 301 -3.27 -12.39 5.45
CA GLY A 301 -2.04 -12.83 4.81
C GLY A 301 -1.44 -11.86 3.79
N SER A 302 -1.94 -10.62 3.71
CA SER A 302 -1.24 -9.59 2.94
C SER A 302 0.09 -9.22 3.60
N PHE A 303 1.15 -9.03 2.81
CA PHE A 303 2.48 -8.65 3.34
C PHE A 303 2.58 -7.18 3.79
N GLY A 304 1.48 -6.45 3.66
CA GLY A 304 1.35 -5.04 3.97
C GLY A 304 -0.02 -4.53 3.53
N PHE A 305 -0.13 -3.21 3.40
CA PHE A 305 -1.37 -2.52 3.03
C PHE A 305 -1.07 -1.16 2.41
N THR A 306 -1.87 -0.72 1.44
CA THR A 306 -1.82 0.66 0.93
C THR A 306 -3.02 1.45 1.43
N TYR A 307 -2.74 2.59 2.07
CA TYR A 307 -3.72 3.62 2.42
C TYR A 307 -4.03 4.52 1.23
N GLY A 308 -5.23 5.07 1.18
CA GLY A 308 -5.51 6.23 0.34
C GLY A 308 -6.49 7.19 0.99
N CYS A 309 -6.47 8.42 0.49
CA CYS A 309 -7.35 9.49 0.94
C CYS A 309 -7.96 10.19 -0.27
N HIS A 310 -9.26 10.46 -0.20
CA HIS A 310 -10.03 10.96 -1.33
C HIS A 310 -9.52 12.28 -1.92
N ALA A 311 -9.03 13.22 -1.10
CA ALA A 311 -8.45 14.46 -1.60
C ALA A 311 -6.98 14.31 -2.03
N VAL A 312 -6.24 13.39 -1.41
CA VAL A 312 -4.79 13.25 -1.61
C VAL A 312 -4.47 12.50 -2.91
N TRP A 313 -5.18 11.43 -3.26
CA TRP A 313 -4.87 10.66 -4.47
C TRP A 313 -4.90 11.53 -5.74
N GLN A 314 -5.85 12.47 -5.79
CA GLN A 314 -6.04 13.43 -6.88
C GLN A 314 -5.35 14.78 -6.63
N PHE A 315 -4.67 14.96 -5.50
CA PHE A 315 -4.12 16.24 -5.04
C PHE A 315 -5.09 17.42 -5.24
N TYR A 316 -6.34 17.25 -4.78
CA TYR A 316 -7.36 18.28 -4.92
C TYR A 316 -6.95 19.57 -4.20
N ALA A 317 -7.06 20.70 -4.88
CA ALA A 317 -6.85 22.03 -4.35
C ALA A 317 -7.86 23.00 -5.00
N PRO A 318 -8.19 24.13 -4.36
CA PRO A 318 -9.03 25.15 -4.98
C PRO A 318 -8.49 25.55 -6.36
N GLY A 319 -9.38 25.65 -7.34
CA GLY A 319 -9.02 25.91 -8.74
C GLY A 319 -8.72 24.68 -9.59
N ARG A 320 -8.80 23.46 -9.02
CA ARG A 320 -8.74 22.20 -9.78
C ARG A 320 -10.12 21.56 -9.84
N ASP A 321 -10.43 20.93 -10.97
CA ASP A 321 -11.66 20.15 -11.11
C ASP A 321 -11.66 18.97 -10.12
N PRO A 322 -12.66 18.90 -9.21
CA PRO A 322 -12.76 17.81 -8.25
C PRO A 322 -13.31 16.54 -8.89
N VAL A 323 -12.81 15.39 -8.46
CA VAL A 323 -13.42 14.08 -8.73
C VAL A 323 -14.19 13.62 -7.50
N ASN A 324 -15.47 13.29 -7.67
CA ASN A 324 -16.37 12.72 -6.66
C ASN A 324 -16.50 13.52 -5.34
N GLY A 325 -16.28 14.84 -5.37
CA GLY A 325 -16.61 15.75 -4.26
C GLY A 325 -15.70 15.64 -3.02
N PRO A 326 -14.40 16.00 -3.14
CA PRO A 326 -13.49 16.06 -2.01
C PRO A 326 -13.92 17.11 -0.99
N LEU A 327 -13.89 16.73 0.28
CA LEU A 327 -14.39 17.56 1.39
C LEU A 327 -13.48 18.74 1.75
N LYS A 328 -12.19 18.61 1.46
CA LYS A 328 -11.15 19.61 1.78
C LYS A 328 -9.91 19.40 0.90
N PRO A 329 -9.03 20.40 0.77
CA PRO A 329 -7.80 20.29 0.01
C PRO A 329 -6.85 19.17 0.48
N TRP A 330 -5.95 18.73 -0.40
CA TRP A 330 -5.05 17.61 -0.17
C TRP A 330 -4.09 17.85 1.00
N ASN A 331 -3.54 19.06 1.11
CA ASN A 331 -2.58 19.46 2.14
C ASN A 331 -3.20 19.41 3.55
N GLU A 332 -4.45 19.83 3.70
CA GLU A 332 -5.22 19.68 4.94
C GLU A 332 -5.61 18.22 5.22
N SER A 333 -5.78 17.41 4.17
CA SER A 333 -6.13 16.00 4.26
C SER A 333 -4.95 15.09 4.64
N LEU A 334 -3.71 15.56 4.51
CA LEU A 334 -2.53 14.78 4.90
C LEU A 334 -2.55 14.38 6.38
N GLN A 335 -3.17 15.19 7.22
CA GLN A 335 -3.22 15.00 8.67
C GLN A 335 -4.49 14.29 9.15
N LEU A 336 -5.25 13.68 8.23
CA LEU A 336 -6.40 12.86 8.61
C LEU A 336 -6.00 11.71 9.56
N THR A 337 -6.98 11.29 10.35
CA THR A 337 -6.77 10.37 11.48
C THR A 337 -6.29 9.01 11.02
N GLY A 338 -6.88 8.44 9.96
CA GLY A 338 -6.49 7.14 9.41
C GLY A 338 -5.04 7.12 8.94
N ALA A 339 -4.61 8.16 8.22
CA ALA A 339 -3.21 8.32 7.80
C ALA A 339 -2.21 8.26 8.97
N ASN A 340 -2.56 8.88 10.10
CA ASN A 340 -1.71 8.90 11.30
C ASN A 340 -1.80 7.61 12.13
N GLN A 341 -2.87 6.83 12.00
CA GLN A 341 -3.09 5.59 12.76
C GLN A 341 -2.48 4.36 12.12
N LEU A 342 -2.35 4.28 10.80
CA LEU A 342 -1.80 3.08 10.14
C LEU A 342 -0.32 2.81 10.45
N ARG A 343 0.40 3.81 10.99
CA ARG A 343 1.73 3.60 11.59
C ARG A 343 1.70 2.55 12.70
N TYR A 344 0.59 2.44 13.43
CA TYR A 344 0.43 1.50 14.54
C TYR A 344 0.27 0.06 14.04
N LEU A 345 -0.31 -0.14 12.85
CA LEU A 345 -0.31 -1.44 12.19
C LEU A 345 1.12 -1.85 11.84
N ARG A 346 1.87 -0.97 11.18
CA ARG A 346 3.28 -1.26 10.84
C ARG A 346 4.12 -1.49 12.09
N GLN A 347 3.96 -0.66 13.13
CA GLN A 347 4.65 -0.83 14.40
C GLN A 347 4.39 -2.23 14.96
N LEU A 348 3.11 -2.61 15.13
CA LEU A 348 2.74 -3.91 15.64
C LEU A 348 3.33 -5.05 14.80
N MET A 349 3.15 -5.03 13.48
CA MET A 349 3.59 -6.13 12.63
C MET A 349 5.12 -6.26 12.56
N THR A 350 5.86 -5.16 12.73
CA THR A 350 7.34 -5.18 12.73
C THR A 350 7.95 -5.56 14.09
N GLU A 351 7.14 -5.72 15.14
CA GLU A 351 7.59 -6.30 16.42
C GLU A 351 7.70 -7.83 16.37
N PHE A 352 7.07 -8.46 15.37
CA PHE A 352 7.08 -9.91 15.18
C PHE A 352 7.90 -10.31 13.94
N PRO A 353 8.42 -11.55 13.89
CA PRO A 353 8.96 -12.11 12.67
C PRO A 353 7.88 -12.18 11.58
N ILE A 354 7.90 -11.23 10.63
CA ILE A 354 6.94 -11.17 9.51
C ILE A 354 7.10 -12.38 8.58
N ILE A 355 8.35 -12.81 8.37
CA ILE A 355 8.66 -13.97 7.53
C ILE A 355 8.11 -15.23 8.20
N GLY A 356 7.25 -15.95 7.50
CA GLY A 356 6.60 -17.17 8.00
C GLY A 356 5.35 -16.93 8.87
N LEU A 357 4.83 -15.70 8.94
CA LEU A 357 3.49 -15.46 9.47
C LEU A 357 2.45 -16.23 8.66
N THR A 358 1.50 -16.84 9.37
CA THR A 358 0.45 -17.67 8.74
C THR A 358 -0.92 -17.26 9.27
N PRO A 359 -1.86 -16.84 8.40
CA PRO A 359 -3.27 -16.68 8.76
C PRO A 359 -3.83 -18.02 9.28
N ASP A 360 -4.50 -18.01 10.43
CA ASP A 360 -5.06 -19.24 11.01
C ASP A 360 -6.40 -18.97 11.67
N GLN A 361 -7.46 -19.12 10.88
CA GLN A 361 -8.84 -18.96 11.32
C GLN A 361 -9.32 -20.10 12.23
N SER A 362 -8.63 -21.25 12.26
CA SER A 362 -9.02 -22.37 13.13
C SER A 362 -8.83 -22.08 14.62
N VAL A 363 -8.13 -20.98 14.94
CA VAL A 363 -7.95 -20.46 16.29
C VAL A 363 -9.23 -19.81 16.81
N ILE A 364 -10.13 -19.33 15.95
CA ILE A 364 -11.34 -18.60 16.34
C ILE A 364 -12.53 -19.54 16.28
N ASP A 365 -13.37 -19.53 17.32
CA ASP A 365 -14.59 -20.36 17.39
C ASP A 365 -15.67 -19.88 16.39
N ASP A 366 -16.03 -18.60 16.49
CA ASP A 366 -16.91 -17.90 15.54
C ASP A 366 -16.15 -16.69 14.99
N PRO A 367 -15.71 -16.73 13.72
CA PRO A 367 -14.89 -15.67 13.16
C PRO A 367 -15.73 -14.48 12.66
N ARG A 368 -17.07 -14.57 12.71
CA ARG A 368 -18.02 -13.54 12.29
C ARG A 368 -17.82 -13.08 10.84
N ASP A 369 -18.60 -12.09 10.43
CA ASP A 369 -18.58 -11.51 9.09
C ASP A 369 -18.72 -9.98 9.12
N SER A 370 -18.47 -9.33 7.99
CA SER A 370 -18.76 -7.92 7.72
C SER A 370 -18.21 -6.99 8.82
N THR A 371 -19.08 -6.24 9.49
CA THR A 371 -18.73 -5.23 10.49
C THR A 371 -18.12 -5.80 11.77
N GLU A 372 -18.34 -7.08 12.07
CA GLU A 372 -17.90 -7.73 13.32
C GLU A 372 -16.79 -8.76 13.10
N ARG A 373 -16.27 -8.85 11.87
CA ARG A 373 -15.26 -9.82 11.47
C ARG A 373 -14.08 -9.86 12.45
N ILE A 374 -13.67 -11.09 12.76
CA ILE A 374 -12.47 -11.40 13.54
C ILE A 374 -11.47 -12.09 12.62
N GLN A 375 -10.21 -11.64 12.65
CA GLN A 375 -9.15 -12.22 11.83
C GLN A 375 -7.93 -12.58 12.69
N ALA A 376 -7.36 -13.76 12.49
CA ALA A 376 -6.21 -14.25 13.25
C ALA A 376 -5.02 -14.58 12.34
N ILE A 377 -3.83 -14.22 12.83
CA ILE A 377 -2.54 -14.56 12.24
C ILE A 377 -1.59 -15.01 13.35
N ARG A 378 -0.73 -16.00 13.06
CA ARG A 378 0.19 -16.53 14.07
C ARG A 378 1.57 -16.82 13.50
N GLY A 379 2.54 -16.84 14.42
CA GLY A 379 3.83 -17.49 14.23
C GLY A 379 3.89 -18.82 14.99
N LYS A 380 5.11 -19.22 15.35
CA LYS A 380 5.34 -20.44 16.14
C LYS A 380 4.99 -20.26 17.62
N ASN A 381 5.35 -19.11 18.19
CA ASN A 381 5.29 -18.81 19.62
C ASN A 381 4.47 -17.55 19.96
N PHE A 382 3.71 -17.03 18.99
CA PHE A 382 2.84 -15.87 19.19
C PHE A 382 1.60 -15.96 18.29
N LEU A 383 0.52 -15.33 18.74
CA LEU A 383 -0.77 -15.25 18.08
C LEU A 383 -1.29 -13.81 18.17
N LEU A 384 -1.78 -13.28 17.06
CA LEU A 384 -2.44 -11.98 16.99
C LEU A 384 -3.88 -12.20 16.48
N VAL A 385 -4.85 -11.60 17.15
CA VAL A 385 -6.27 -11.67 16.75
C VAL A 385 -6.84 -10.26 16.70
N TYR A 386 -7.24 -9.80 15.52
CA TYR A 386 -7.92 -8.53 15.31
C TYR A 386 -9.44 -8.75 15.40
N THR A 387 -10.13 -7.92 16.19
CA THR A 387 -11.60 -7.86 16.27
C THR A 387 -12.07 -6.49 15.83
N ALA A 388 -12.93 -6.44 14.81
CA ALA A 388 -13.40 -5.17 14.24
C ALA A 388 -14.35 -4.40 15.18
N ALA A 389 -15.16 -5.10 15.97
CA ALA A 389 -16.25 -4.50 16.76
C ALA A 389 -16.02 -4.51 18.28
N GLY A 390 -14.91 -5.07 18.77
CA GLY A 390 -14.58 -5.07 20.20
C GLY A 390 -15.47 -5.96 21.09
N LYS A 391 -16.39 -6.74 20.51
CA LYS A 391 -17.21 -7.70 21.27
C LYS A 391 -16.40 -8.92 21.71
N SER A 392 -16.74 -9.51 22.86
CA SER A 392 -16.14 -10.75 23.39
C SER A 392 -16.12 -11.89 22.37
N PHE A 393 -15.07 -12.70 22.35
CA PHE A 393 -14.95 -13.85 21.46
C PHE A 393 -14.18 -14.99 22.12
N LYS A 394 -14.28 -16.19 21.54
CA LYS A 394 -13.62 -17.38 22.05
C LYS A 394 -12.54 -17.88 21.09
N LEU A 395 -11.42 -18.32 21.68
CA LEU A 395 -10.31 -18.91 20.95
C LEU A 395 -10.08 -20.37 21.34
N ASN A 396 -9.81 -21.19 20.33
CA ASN A 396 -9.33 -22.56 20.47
C ASN A 396 -7.81 -22.52 20.70
N MET A 397 -7.39 -22.67 21.96
CA MET A 397 -5.98 -22.54 22.35
C MET A 397 -5.14 -23.77 21.96
N GLY A 398 -3.83 -23.73 22.23
CA GLY A 398 -2.89 -24.81 21.90
C GLY A 398 -2.35 -24.77 20.46
N LYS A 399 -2.59 -23.67 19.74
CA LYS A 399 -2.17 -23.47 18.34
C LYS A 399 -0.75 -22.89 18.20
N ILE A 400 -0.17 -22.43 19.31
CA ILE A 400 1.21 -21.93 19.43
C ILE A 400 1.92 -22.67 20.58
N THR A 401 3.26 -22.57 20.66
CA THR A 401 4.04 -23.23 21.71
C THR A 401 3.77 -22.67 23.12
N GLY A 402 4.22 -23.38 24.17
CA GLY A 402 4.09 -22.95 25.57
C GLY A 402 2.79 -23.40 26.23
N SER A 403 2.78 -23.59 27.55
CA SER A 403 1.57 -23.98 28.32
C SER A 403 0.84 -22.80 28.95
N SER A 404 1.55 -21.69 29.18
CA SER A 404 1.04 -20.43 29.69
C SER A 404 1.55 -19.29 28.82
N LEU A 405 0.67 -18.34 28.49
CA LEU A 405 0.96 -17.24 27.59
C LEU A 405 0.87 -15.91 28.34
N ASN A 406 1.77 -15.00 28.01
CA ASN A 406 1.62 -13.60 28.33
C ASN A 406 0.81 -12.92 27.21
N GLY A 407 -0.02 -11.95 27.58
CA GLY A 407 -0.87 -11.28 26.60
C GLY A 407 -1.11 -9.82 26.89
N TYR A 408 -1.57 -9.11 25.88
CA TYR A 408 -2.07 -7.75 26.01
C TYR A 408 -3.10 -7.43 24.92
N TRP A 409 -3.98 -6.47 25.21
CA TRP A 409 -4.75 -5.75 24.20
C TRP A 409 -3.89 -4.63 23.62
N TYR A 410 -3.86 -4.52 22.30
CA TYR A 410 -3.25 -3.43 21.56
C TYR A 410 -4.33 -2.59 20.91
N ASP A 411 -4.26 -1.27 21.10
CA ASP A 411 -5.21 -0.32 20.53
C ASP A 411 -4.73 0.17 19.15
N PRO A 412 -5.39 -0.21 18.04
CA PRO A 412 -5.04 0.25 16.69
C PRO A 412 -5.11 1.76 16.48
N ARG A 413 -5.84 2.48 17.35
CA ARG A 413 -6.04 3.93 17.27
C ARG A 413 -4.90 4.73 17.86
N THR A 414 -4.18 4.15 18.83
CA THR A 414 -3.21 4.87 19.67
C THR A 414 -1.85 4.17 19.79
N GLY A 415 -1.77 2.88 19.48
CA GLY A 415 -0.61 2.04 19.72
C GLY A 415 -0.40 1.66 21.19
N SER A 416 -1.35 1.99 22.06
CA SER A 416 -1.29 1.69 23.49
C SER A 416 -1.51 0.21 23.78
N ARG A 417 -1.07 -0.24 24.96
CA ARG A 417 -1.14 -1.65 25.38
C ARG A 417 -1.74 -1.77 26.77
N GLN A 418 -2.65 -2.72 26.92
CA GLN A 418 -3.21 -3.11 28.21
C GLN A 418 -2.88 -4.57 28.50
N GLN A 419 -2.08 -4.82 29.54
CA GLN A 419 -1.63 -6.17 29.88
C GLN A 419 -2.78 -7.06 30.33
N LEU A 420 -2.69 -8.34 30.00
CA LEU A 420 -3.57 -9.39 30.49
C LEU A 420 -2.87 -10.19 31.59
N PRO A 421 -3.65 -10.80 32.51
CA PRO A 421 -3.15 -11.91 33.32
C PRO A 421 -2.62 -13.04 32.44
N ALA A 422 -1.79 -13.91 33.01
CA ALA A 422 -1.30 -15.09 32.31
C ALA A 422 -2.47 -15.98 31.85
N VAL A 423 -2.41 -16.41 30.59
CA VAL A 423 -3.48 -17.16 29.92
C VAL A 423 -3.07 -18.62 29.76
N SER A 424 -3.97 -19.56 30.04
CA SER A 424 -3.74 -20.97 29.75
C SER A 424 -3.75 -21.22 28.24
N ASN A 425 -2.73 -21.89 27.70
CA ASN A 425 -2.69 -22.27 26.28
C ASN A 425 -3.38 -23.62 26.02
N LYS A 426 -4.55 -23.82 26.65
CA LYS A 426 -5.34 -25.05 26.55
C LYS A 426 -6.83 -24.72 26.53
N ASP A 427 -7.58 -25.66 25.98
CA ASP A 427 -9.04 -25.60 25.89
C ASP A 427 -9.51 -24.34 25.16
N GLN A 428 -10.80 -24.05 25.27
CA GLN A 428 -11.36 -22.81 24.76
C GLN A 428 -11.22 -21.71 25.82
N GLN A 429 -10.77 -20.52 25.42
CA GLN A 429 -10.66 -19.35 26.29
C GLN A 429 -11.46 -18.19 25.72
N GLU A 430 -12.17 -17.47 26.59
CA GLU A 430 -12.94 -16.28 26.21
C GLU A 430 -12.13 -15.00 26.50
N PHE A 431 -12.18 -14.06 25.57
CA PHE A 431 -11.50 -12.78 25.65
C PHE A 431 -12.48 -11.65 25.42
N THR A 432 -12.49 -10.68 26.34
CA THR A 432 -13.31 -9.46 26.25
C THR A 432 -12.39 -8.25 26.01
N PRO A 433 -12.49 -7.59 24.85
CA PRO A 433 -11.77 -6.36 24.59
C PRO A 433 -12.15 -5.23 25.57
N PRO A 434 -11.30 -4.22 25.78
CA PRO A 434 -11.56 -3.13 26.73
C PRO A 434 -12.79 -2.26 26.40
N SER A 435 -13.21 -2.22 25.13
CA SER A 435 -14.40 -1.50 24.67
C SER A 435 -15.00 -2.16 23.43
N GLU A 436 -16.28 -1.89 23.15
CA GLU A 436 -17.03 -2.44 22.02
C GLU A 436 -17.76 -1.34 21.21
N GLY A 437 -18.20 -1.70 20.00
CA GLY A 437 -18.93 -0.83 19.09
C GLY A 437 -18.10 -0.30 17.92
N LYS A 438 -18.69 0.57 17.09
CA LYS A 438 -17.98 1.23 15.97
C LYS A 438 -16.76 1.98 16.50
N ASP A 439 -15.64 1.95 15.76
CA ASP A 439 -14.38 2.63 16.12
C ASP A 439 -13.76 2.11 17.44
N ASN A 440 -14.14 0.90 17.88
CA ASN A 440 -13.58 0.21 19.05
C ASN A 440 -12.99 -1.15 18.64
N ASP A 441 -12.18 -1.13 17.59
CA ASP A 441 -11.36 -2.27 17.16
C ASP A 441 -10.16 -2.49 18.09
N TRP A 442 -9.78 -3.76 18.25
CA TRP A 442 -8.69 -4.18 19.13
C TRP A 442 -7.89 -5.32 18.53
N VAL A 443 -6.61 -5.40 18.87
CA VAL A 443 -5.81 -6.62 18.63
C VAL A 443 -5.46 -7.28 19.95
N LEU A 444 -5.84 -8.55 20.10
CA LEU A 444 -5.29 -9.42 21.13
C LEU A 444 -3.92 -9.91 20.67
N VAL A 445 -2.91 -9.76 21.52
CA VAL A 445 -1.58 -10.33 21.30
C VAL A 445 -1.30 -11.34 22.41
N LEU A 446 -0.92 -12.57 22.04
CA LEU A 446 -0.50 -13.62 22.96
C LEU A 446 0.88 -14.15 22.56
N ARG A 447 1.73 -14.46 23.55
CA ARG A 447 3.08 -15.00 23.36
C ARG A 447 3.46 -15.98 24.47
N SER A 448 4.20 -17.04 24.12
CA SER A 448 4.75 -18.00 25.07
C SER A 448 6.02 -17.52 25.76
#